data_AF-A0A402BGV9-F1
#
_entry.id   AF-A0A402BGV9-F1
#
_cell.length_a   1.000
_cell.length_b   1.000
_cell.length_c   1.000
_cell.angle_alpha   90.00
_cell.angle_beta   90.00
_cell.angle_gamma   90.00
#
_symmetry.space_group_name_H-M   'P 1'
#
loop_
_entity.id
_entity.type
_entity.pdbx_description
1 polymer ?
#
loop_
_entity_poly.entity_id
_entity_poly.type
_entity_poly.pdbx_seq_one_letter_code
_entity_poly.pdbx_strand_id
1 'polypeptide(L)' 'MAPIGYFQRPNGEYVLVHRCLGCDFERFNRIAGDDNFDLVLALPLVPARTSQDMKRQELQQWFESTEIVESE' A
#
# COMPACT_ATOMS: atom_id res chain seq x y z
N MET A 1 8.16 -1.46 9.95
CA MET A 1 7.08 -1.67 8.97
C MET A 1 6.44 -3.01 9.26
N ALA A 2 5.11 -3.10 9.18
CA ALA A 2 4.37 -4.34 9.34
C ALA A 2 3.67 -4.72 8.03
N PRO A 3 3.66 -6.00 7.63
CA PRO A 3 2.88 -6.45 6.49
C PRO A 3 1.39 -6.39 6.84
N ILE A 4 0.59 -5.75 5.99
CA ILE A 4 -0.84 -5.53 6.24
C ILE A 4 -1.73 -6.16 5.16
N GLY A 5 -1.15 -6.66 4.07
CA GLY A 5 -1.89 -7.27 2.98
C GLY A 5 -1.01 -7.58 1.78
N TYR A 6 -1.63 -8.17 0.76
CA TYR A 6 -1.02 -8.36 -0.55
C TYR A 6 -2.04 -8.10 -1.66
N PHE A 7 -1.54 -7.89 -2.88
CA PHE A 7 -2.37 -7.89 -4.08
C PHE A 7 -1.60 -8.48 -5.27
N GLN A 8 -2.33 -8.84 -6.32
CA GLN A 8 -1.74 -9.31 -7.58
C GLN A 8 -1.89 -8.23 -8.65
N ARG A 9 -0.82 -7.95 -9.39
CA ARG A 9 -0.83 -7.10 -10.58
C ARG A 9 -1.47 -7.83 -11.76
N PRO A 10 -1.92 -7.12 -12.82
CA PRO A 10 -2.48 -7.74 -14.02
C PRO A 10 -1.52 -8.72 -14.73
N ASN A 11 -0.20 -8.54 -14.56
CA ASN A 11 0.83 -9.44 -15.10
C ASN A 11 1.06 -10.71 -14.24
N GLY A 12 0.28 -10.90 -13.17
CA GLY A 12 0.40 -12.04 -12.26
C GLY A 12 1.41 -11.86 -11.12
N GLU A 13 2.16 -10.75 -11.07
CA GLU A 13 3.11 -10.50 -9.99
C GLU A 13 2.39 -10.18 -8.67
N TYR A 14 2.83 -10.86 -7.60
CA TYR A 14 2.35 -10.59 -6.25
C TYR A 14 3.17 -9.47 -5.59
N VAL A 15 2.47 -8.61 -4.85
CA VAL A 15 3.02 -7.42 -4.21
C VAL A 15 2.58 -7.40 -2.75
N LEU A 16 3.53 -7.22 -1.84
CA LEU A 16 3.28 -7.07 -0.41
C LEU A 16 3.01 -5.61 -0.06
N VAL A 17 2.00 -5.37 0.77
CA VAL A 17 1.70 -4.06 1.34
C VAL A 17 2.23 -4.01 2.76
N HIS A 18 3.10 -3.04 3.03
CA HIS A 18 3.62 -2.74 4.35
C HIS A 18 3.09 -1.41 4.85
N ARG A 19 2.76 -1.30 6.13
CA ARG A 19 2.47 -0.03 6.81
C ARG A 19 3.58 0.34 7.78
N CYS A 20 3.99 1.60 7.80
CA CYS A 20 4.87 2.11 8.84
C CYS A 20 4.12 2.19 10.17
N LEU A 21 4.69 1.66 11.25
CA LEU A 21 4.06 1.70 12.58
C LEU A 21 4.21 3.05 13.29
N GLY A 22 4.96 4.00 12.71
CA GLY A 22 5.21 5.32 13.30
C GLY A 22 4.57 6.49 12.56
N CYS A 23 4.36 6.38 11.24
CA CYS A 23 3.81 7.46 10.41
C CYS A 23 2.70 6.99 9.45
N ASP A 24 2.23 5.75 9.59
CA ASP A 24 1.16 5.13 8.80
C ASP A 24 1.34 5.07 7.26
N PHE A 25 2.43 5.60 6.72
CA PHE A 25 2.72 5.49 5.29
C PHE A 25 2.84 4.03 4.83
N GLU A 26 2.27 3.74 3.66
CA GLU A 26 2.24 2.42 3.07
C GLU A 26 3.29 2.25 1.95
N ARG A 27 3.96 1.09 1.89
CA ARG A 27 4.85 0.70 0.79
C ARG A 27 4.42 -0.59 0.14
N PHE A 28 4.67 -0.66 -1.17
CA PHE A 28 4.34 -1.81 -2.01
C PHE A 28 5.62 -2.42 -2.56
N ASN A 29 5.97 -3.62 -2.09
CA ASN A 29 7.20 -4.30 -2.48
C ASN A 29 6.88 -5.54 -3.30
N ARG A 30 7.62 -5.76 -4.40
CA ARG A 30 7.58 -7.05 -5.10
C ARG A 30 8.13 -8.12 -4.16
N ILE A 31 7.51 -9.29 -4.17
CA ILE A 31 7.99 -10.47 -3.47
C ILE A 31 9.28 -10.97 -4.16
N ALA A 32 10.28 -11.37 -3.37
CA ALA A 32 11.52 -11.98 -3.82
C ALA A 32 11.41 -13.52 -3.84
N GLY A 33 12.38 -14.20 -4.48
CA GLY A 33 12.33 -15.66 -4.62
C GLY A 33 12.57 -16.43 -3.32
N ASP A 34 13.17 -15.79 -2.33
CA ASP A 34 13.49 -16.30 -0.99
C ASP A 34 12.44 -15.93 0.07
N ASP A 35 11.40 -15.18 -0.30
CA ASP A 35 10.27 -14.91 0.58
C ASP A 35 9.44 -16.19 0.80
N ASN A 36 8.95 -16.39 2.03
CA ASN A 36 8.02 -17.46 2.31
C ASN A 36 6.62 -17.11 1.77
N PHE A 37 6.29 -17.67 0.60
CA PHE A 37 5.05 -17.36 -0.10
C PHE A 37 3.78 -17.76 0.68
N ASP A 38 3.82 -18.80 1.50
CA ASP A 38 2.67 -19.21 2.32
C ASP A 38 2.30 -18.14 3.34
N LEU A 39 3.30 -17.45 3.91
CA LEU A 39 3.06 -16.32 4.83
C LEU A 39 2.45 -15.11 4.11
N VAL A 40 2.79 -14.91 2.83
CA VAL A 40 2.18 -13.86 2.01
C VAL A 40 0.71 -14.15 1.78
N LEU A 41 0.37 -15.39 1.39
CA LEU A 41 -1.00 -15.80 1.15
C LEU A 41 -1.86 -15.82 2.42
N ALA A 42 -1.25 -15.88 3.60
CA ALA A 42 -1.94 -15.74 4.89
C ALA A 42 -2.34 -14.29 5.22
N LEU A 43 -1.79 -13.29 4.53
CA LEU A 43 -2.17 -11.89 4.71
C LEU A 43 -3.52 -11.59 4.01
N PRO A 44 -4.22 -10.51 4.39
CA PRO A 44 -5.43 -10.10 3.68
C PRO A 44 -5.16 -9.73 2.21
N LEU A 45 -6.02 -10.19 1.30
CA LEU A 45 -6.06 -9.68 -0.06
C LEU A 45 -6.65 -8.26 -0.04
N VAL A 46 -5.90 -7.30 -0.58
CA VAL A 46 -6.33 -5.89 -0.67
C VAL A 46 -6.53 -5.48 -2.14
N PRO A 47 -7.29 -4.40 -2.42
CA PRO A 47 -7.44 -3.89 -3.77
C PRO A 47 -6.09 -3.60 -4.42
N ALA A 48 -5.94 -4.01 -5.68
CA ALA A 48 -4.75 -3.70 -6.46
C ALA A 48 -4.59 -2.18 -6.57
N ARG A 49 -3.40 -1.68 -6.27
CA ARG A 49 -3.09 -0.25 -6.42
C ARG A 49 -2.23 -0.05 -7.64
N THR A 50 -2.72 0.72 -8.60
CA THR A 50 -1.93 1.23 -9.71
C THR A 50 -1.16 2.48 -9.28
N SER A 51 -0.14 2.88 -10.04
CA SER A 51 0.54 4.16 -9.83
C SER A 51 -0.42 5.34 -9.94
N GLN A 52 -1.51 5.20 -10.70
CA GLN A 52 -2.57 6.20 -10.78
C GLN A 52 -3.42 6.25 -9.50
N ASP A 53 -3.74 5.09 -8.90
CA ASP A 53 -4.49 5.02 -7.62
C ASP A 53 -3.67 5.63 -6.49
N MET A 54 -2.36 5.38 -6.46
CA MET A 54 -1.44 6.02 -5.51
C MET A 54 -1.42 7.53 -5.66
N LYS A 55 -1.23 8.02 -6.89
CA LYS A 55 -1.19 9.46 -7.17
C LYS A 55 -2.50 10.14 -6.81
N ARG A 56 -3.63 9.45 -7.00
CA ARG A 56 -4.96 9.92 -6.58
C ARG A 56 -5.06 9.99 -5.05
N GLN A 57 -4.61 8.97 -4.32
CA GLN A 57 -4.62 8.96 -2.86
C GLN A 57 -3.72 10.05 -2.26
N GLU A 58 -2.50 10.23 -2.81
CA GLU A 58 -1.58 11.30 -2.40
C GLU A 58 -2.20 12.68 -2.61
N LEU A 59 -2.83 12.92 -3.77
CA LEU A 59 -3.55 14.16 -4.04
C LEU A 59 -4.69 14.36 -3.04
N GLN A 60 -5.47 13.32 -2.76
CA GLN A 60 -6.61 13.39 -1.84
C GLN A 60 -6.16 13.70 -0.41
N GLN A 61 -5.11 13.04 0.08
CA GLN A 61 -4.51 13.34 1.38
C GLN A 61 -3.97 14.77 1.46
N TRP A 62 -3.37 15.27 0.37
CA TRP A 62 -2.89 16.64 0.29
C TRP A 62 -4.03 17.66 0.34
N PHE A 63 -5.12 17.43 -0.40
CA PHE A 63 -6.33 18.24 -0.33
C PHE A 63 -6.91 18.25 1.08
N GLU A 64 -7.14 17.07 1.67
CA GLU A 64 -7.66 16.94 3.05
C GLU A 64 -6.76 17.65 4.07
N SER A 65 -5.44 17.53 3.94
CA SER A 65 -4.48 18.24 4.80
C SER A 65 -4.50 19.75 4.61
N THR A 66 -4.84 20.24 3.42
CA THR A 66 -4.88 21.68 3.10
C THR A 66 -6.18 22.31 3.57
N GLU A 67 -7.31 21.62 3.40
CA GLU A 67 -8.61 22.07 3.90
C GLU A 67 -8.64 22.20 5.43
N ILE A 68 -7.91 21.33 6.16
CA ILE A 68 -7.77 21.44 7.62
C ILE A 68 -6.98 22.71 8.00
N VAL A 69 -5.94 23.06 7.25
CA VAL A 69 -5.09 24.24 7.53
C VAL A 69 -5.79 25.57 7.18
N GLU A 70 -6.70 25.57 6.20
CA GLU A 70 -7.49 26.78 5.85
C GLU A 70 -8.70 27.01 6.78
N SER A 71 -9.04 26.04 7.63
CA SER A 71 -10.19 26.07 8.55
C SER A 71 -9.85 26.54 9.97
N GLU A 72 -8.57 26.83 10.26
CA GLU A 72 -8.06 27.36 11.55
C GLU A 72 -7.63 28.83 11.43
#